data_AF-A0A1A7X0E4-F1
#
_entry.id   AF-A0A1A7X0E4-F1
#
_cell.length_a   1.000
_cell.length_b   1.000
_cell.length_c   1.000
_cell.angle_alpha   90.00
_cell.angle_beta   90.00
_cell.angle_gamma   90.00
#
_symmetry.space_group_name_H-M   'P 1'
#
loop_
_entity.id
_entity.type
_entity.pdbx_description
1 polymer ?
#
loop_
_entity_poly.entity_id
_entity_poly.type
_entity_poly.pdbx_seq_one_letter_code
_entity_poly.pdbx_strand_id
1 'polypeptide(L)'
;MAGRDRVVQLLRQLERAACRCPAHSNTFHQGVGALSCADRKTDYAFEMASSNIRYGAGVSREIVMPHGLSVVLTSPAVFSFIAPMCPERHLEAAEILGADVRQVKMQDAGVVLADTLRQFLFELQVEDGLGAVGYSRDDIPLLVKGTLPQERVTKLSPREHSEEDLSQLFEASMKLY
;
A
#
# COMPACT_ATOMS: atom_id res chain seq x y z
N MET A 1 15.19 21.70 -3.20
CA MET A 1 15.26 21.22 -4.60
C MET A 1 15.46 19.70 -4.73
N ALA A 2 15.98 18.98 -3.73
CA ALA A 2 16.28 17.54 -3.81
C ALA A 2 15.06 16.58 -3.90
N GLY A 3 13.85 17.00 -3.55
CA GLY A 3 12.66 16.14 -3.64
C GLY A 3 12.21 15.87 -5.07
N ARG A 4 12.31 16.88 -5.95
CA ARG A 4 11.81 16.80 -7.33
C ARG A 4 12.65 15.87 -8.21
N ASP A 5 13.97 15.91 -8.06
CA ASP A 5 14.89 15.04 -8.81
C ASP A 5 14.75 13.57 -8.40
N ARG A 6 14.46 13.31 -7.12
CA ARG A 6 14.25 11.96 -6.60
C ARG A 6 12.90 11.37 -6.99
N VAL A 7 11.84 12.18 -7.01
CA VAL A 7 10.54 11.77 -7.61
C VAL A 7 10.74 11.41 -9.09
N VAL A 8 11.52 12.17 -9.84
CA VAL A 8 11.85 11.84 -11.25
C VAL A 8 12.64 10.54 -11.35
N GLN A 9 13.54 10.26 -10.41
CA GLN A 9 14.30 9.01 -10.38
C GLN A 9 13.41 7.79 -10.09
N LEU A 10 12.49 7.91 -9.11
CA LEU A 10 11.50 6.88 -8.80
C LEU A 10 10.55 6.65 -9.98
N LEU A 11 10.05 7.72 -10.60
CA LEU A 11 9.21 7.62 -11.80
C LEU A 11 9.93 6.91 -12.95
N ARG A 12 11.24 7.14 -13.12
CA ARG A 12 12.06 6.43 -14.12
C ARG A 12 12.28 4.95 -13.77
N GLN A 13 12.35 4.60 -12.48
CA GLN A 13 12.44 3.19 -12.05
C GLN A 13 11.09 2.48 -12.26
N LEU A 14 9.99 3.14 -11.91
CA LEU A 14 8.62 2.65 -12.19
C LEU A 14 8.36 2.54 -13.70
N GLU A 15 8.83 3.47 -14.53
CA GLU A 15 8.72 3.39 -15.99
C GLU A 15 9.53 2.22 -16.57
N ARG A 16 10.64 1.84 -15.93
CA ARG A 16 11.44 0.66 -16.33
C ARG A 16 10.79 -0.65 -15.89
N ALA A 17 10.08 -0.65 -14.76
CA ALA A 17 9.36 -1.80 -14.23
C ALA A 17 7.97 -1.98 -14.88
N ALA A 18 7.32 -0.88 -15.27
CA ALA A 18 6.09 -0.89 -16.05
C ALA A 18 6.44 -1.40 -17.46
N CYS A 19 6.03 -2.62 -17.75
CA CYS A 19 6.36 -3.33 -18.98
C CYS A 19 6.29 -2.45 -20.24
N ARG A 20 7.32 -2.53 -21.08
CA ARG A 20 7.36 -1.99 -22.46
C ARG A 20 6.46 -2.82 -23.40
N CYS A 21 5.22 -3.08 -22.98
CA CYS A 21 4.26 -3.74 -23.83
C CYS A 21 3.73 -2.74 -24.86
N PRO A 22 3.63 -3.11 -26.15
CA PRO A 22 3.08 -2.26 -27.21
C PRO A 22 1.63 -1.80 -26.99
N ALA A 23 0.95 -2.30 -25.95
CA ALA A 23 -0.44 -1.99 -25.63
C ALA A 23 -0.69 -0.54 -25.17
N HIS A 24 0.36 0.28 -24.98
CA HIS A 24 0.22 1.67 -24.52
C HIS A 24 0.88 2.72 -25.42
N SER A 25 1.40 2.37 -26.61
CA SER A 25 1.74 3.38 -27.61
C SER A 25 0.48 3.72 -28.42
N ASN A 26 -0.02 4.95 -28.26
CA ASN A 26 -1.10 5.50 -29.08
C ASN A 26 -0.77 5.38 -30.58
N THR A 27 -1.24 4.32 -31.23
CA THR A 27 -1.42 4.25 -32.68
C THR A 27 -2.53 3.25 -32.97
N PHE A 28 -3.73 3.77 -33.25
CA PHE A 28 -4.81 3.00 -33.85
C PHE A 28 -4.34 2.50 -35.22
N HIS A 29 -4.28 1.19 -35.43
CA HIS A 29 -4.61 0.54 -36.71
C HIS A 29 -4.92 -0.94 -36.51
N GLN A 30 -5.98 -1.39 -37.20
CA GLN A 30 -6.56 -2.73 -37.21
C GLN A 30 -5.55 -3.85 -37.52
N GLY A 31 -5.70 -5.01 -36.87
CA GLY A 31 -5.03 -6.25 -37.30
C GLY A 31 -5.36 -7.44 -36.40
N VAL A 32 -6.09 -8.40 -36.96
CA VAL A 32 -6.62 -9.63 -36.36
C VAL A 32 -5.50 -10.64 -36.06
N GLY A 33 -5.50 -11.29 -34.89
CA GLY A 33 -4.62 -12.46 -34.64
C GLY A 33 -4.31 -12.80 -33.19
N ALA A 34 -5.26 -13.48 -32.54
CA ALA A 34 -5.15 -14.35 -31.35
C ALA A 34 -3.84 -14.38 -30.52
N LEU A 35 -3.90 -13.82 -29.31
CA LEU A 35 -3.53 -14.50 -28.07
C LEU A 35 -4.45 -14.02 -26.95
N SER A 36 -5.41 -14.86 -26.58
CA SER A 36 -6.26 -14.69 -25.41
C SER A 36 -5.41 -14.81 -24.14
N CYS A 37 -5.25 -13.70 -23.41
CA CYS A 37 -4.91 -13.72 -22.00
C CYS A 37 -6.11 -13.23 -21.18
N ALA A 38 -7.25 -13.88 -21.35
CA ALA A 38 -8.34 -13.84 -20.38
C ALA A 38 -8.01 -14.81 -19.24
N ASP A 39 -7.38 -14.30 -18.17
CA ASP A 39 -7.70 -14.59 -16.77
C ASP A 39 -6.78 -13.74 -15.85
N ARG A 40 -7.01 -12.43 -15.79
CA ARG A 40 -6.33 -11.57 -14.80
C ARG A 40 -7.18 -11.48 -13.52
N LYS A 41 -7.23 -12.59 -12.78
CA LYS A 41 -7.72 -12.60 -11.39
C LYS A 41 -6.53 -12.44 -10.47
N THR A 42 -6.11 -11.20 -10.21
CA THR A 42 -5.50 -10.70 -8.96
C THR A 42 -4.73 -9.39 -9.18
N ASP A 43 -5.46 -8.30 -9.48
CA ASP A 43 -4.95 -6.92 -9.38
C ASP A 43 -5.76 -6.11 -8.34
N TYR A 44 -6.21 -6.78 -7.26
CA TYR A 44 -7.02 -6.16 -6.19
C TYR A 44 -6.21 -5.67 -4.99
N ALA A 45 -4.90 -5.95 -4.93
CA ALA A 45 -4.05 -5.50 -3.82
C ALA A 45 -3.81 -3.98 -3.81
N PHE A 46 -4.13 -3.27 -4.90
CA PHE A 46 -3.82 -1.86 -5.07
C PHE A 46 -5.02 -0.90 -4.92
N GLU A 47 -6.26 -1.36 -5.07
CA GLU A 47 -7.46 -0.48 -4.97
C GLU A 47 -7.88 -0.14 -3.52
N MET A 48 -7.08 -0.56 -2.53
CA MET A 48 -7.66 -1.05 -1.28
C MET A 48 -6.99 -0.60 0.00
N ALA A 49 -6.02 0.30 -0.09
CA ALA A 49 -5.43 0.92 1.10
C ALA A 49 -6.19 2.17 1.56
N SER A 50 -7.23 2.60 0.84
CA SER A 50 -8.05 3.75 1.23
C SER A 50 -9.39 3.71 0.53
N SER A 51 -10.46 3.49 1.26
CA SER A 51 -11.81 3.82 0.79
C SER A 51 -12.64 4.21 1.98
N ASN A 52 -12.33 5.35 2.60
CA ASN A 52 -13.20 5.94 3.61
C ASN A 52 -13.39 7.43 3.38
N ILE A 53 -14.52 7.77 2.77
CA ILE A 53 -15.26 8.96 3.23
C ILE A 53 -16.33 8.43 4.17
N ARG A 54 -16.26 8.83 5.43
CA ARG A 54 -17.31 8.59 6.44
C ARG A 54 -17.92 9.91 6.87
N TYR A 55 -19.07 9.83 7.54
CA TYR A 55 -19.74 10.96 8.20
C TYR A 55 -20.09 10.56 9.64
N GLY A 56 -19.88 11.46 10.60
CA GLY A 56 -20.14 11.25 12.04
C GLY A 56 -19.46 12.28 12.94
N ALA A 57 -19.88 12.38 14.20
CA ALA A 57 -19.21 13.26 15.18
C ALA A 57 -17.78 12.75 15.46
N GLY A 58 -16.76 13.59 15.21
CA GLY A 58 -15.34 13.22 15.26
C GLY A 58 -14.68 12.98 13.90
N VAL A 59 -15.48 12.82 12.83
CA VAL A 59 -15.01 12.54 11.45
C VAL A 59 -14.42 13.77 10.75
N SER A 60 -14.52 14.95 11.38
CA SER A 60 -13.98 16.20 10.87
C SER A 60 -12.45 16.17 10.67
N ARG A 61 -11.71 15.32 11.39
CA ARG A 61 -10.26 15.12 11.19
C ARG A 61 -9.95 14.22 9.99
N GLU A 62 -10.71 13.15 9.81
CA GLU A 62 -10.60 12.25 8.64
C GLU A 62 -10.94 12.97 7.32
N ILE A 63 -11.90 13.91 7.34
CA ILE A 63 -12.29 14.74 6.18
C ILE A 63 -11.14 15.62 5.65
N VAL A 64 -10.14 15.94 6.49
CA VAL A 64 -8.99 16.78 6.10
C VAL A 64 -7.84 15.93 5.57
N MET A 65 -7.80 14.63 5.86
CA MET A 65 -6.68 13.78 5.50
C MET A 65 -6.74 13.41 4.01
N PRO A 66 -5.71 13.75 3.20
CA PRO A 66 -5.66 13.33 1.82
C PRO A 66 -5.66 11.81 1.73
N HIS A 67 -6.48 11.27 0.83
CA HIS A 67 -6.66 9.83 0.63
C HIS A 67 -5.34 9.06 0.48
N GLY A 68 -4.42 9.57 -0.35
CA GLY A 68 -3.12 8.91 -0.55
C GLY A 68 -2.25 8.90 0.71
N LEU A 69 -2.43 9.87 1.62
CA LEU A 69 -1.70 9.89 2.87
C LEU A 69 -2.21 8.80 3.83
N SER A 70 -3.53 8.58 3.90
CA SER A 70 -4.08 7.54 4.79
C SER A 70 -3.69 6.12 4.36
N VAL A 71 -3.65 5.88 3.04
CA VAL A 71 -3.05 4.67 2.45
C VAL A 71 -1.65 4.45 2.97
N VAL A 72 -0.82 5.45 2.73
CA VAL A 72 0.61 5.20 2.71
C VAL A 72 1.13 5.03 4.12
N LEU A 73 0.52 5.72 5.09
CA LEU A 73 0.86 5.59 6.51
C LEU A 73 0.51 4.23 7.10
N THR A 74 -0.52 3.55 6.57
CA THR A 74 -0.94 2.22 7.07
C THR A 74 -0.33 1.06 6.27
N SER A 75 0.14 1.33 5.05
CA SER A 75 0.66 0.32 4.13
C SER A 75 1.80 -0.56 4.69
N PRO A 76 2.80 -0.08 5.45
CA PRO A 76 3.87 -0.94 5.94
C PRO A 76 3.36 -2.00 6.93
N ALA A 77 2.42 -1.62 7.80
CA ALA A 77 1.79 -2.54 8.74
C ALA A 77 0.92 -3.58 8.00
N VAL A 78 0.14 -3.14 7.02
CA VAL A 78 -0.72 -4.03 6.21
C VAL A 78 0.10 -5.03 5.42
N PHE A 79 1.17 -4.60 4.74
CA PHE A 79 2.03 -5.52 3.98
C PHE A 79 2.73 -6.54 4.89
N SER A 80 3.16 -6.12 6.09
CA SER A 80 3.69 -7.06 7.08
C SER A 80 2.65 -8.10 7.50
N PHE A 81 1.39 -7.69 7.68
CA PHE A 81 0.29 -8.57 8.07
C PHE A 81 -0.10 -9.57 6.98
N ILE A 82 -0.17 -9.16 5.71
CA ILE A 82 -0.61 -10.05 4.62
C ILE A 82 0.53 -10.86 3.98
N ALA A 83 1.79 -10.55 4.29
CA ALA A 83 2.96 -11.23 3.71
C ALA A 83 2.93 -12.77 3.77
N PRO A 84 2.47 -13.42 4.87
CA PRO A 84 2.40 -14.88 4.93
C PRO A 84 1.52 -15.52 3.83
N MET A 85 0.61 -14.77 3.22
CA MET A 85 -0.27 -15.29 2.18
C MET A 85 0.42 -15.48 0.83
N CYS A 86 1.45 -14.68 0.53
CA CYS A 86 2.23 -14.79 -0.70
C CYS A 86 3.56 -14.03 -0.56
N PRO A 87 4.52 -14.60 0.19
CA PRO A 87 5.78 -13.93 0.50
C PRO A 87 6.63 -13.67 -0.75
N GLU A 88 6.53 -14.50 -1.79
CA GLU A 88 7.25 -14.34 -3.05
C GLU A 88 6.89 -13.02 -3.74
N ARG A 89 5.59 -12.69 -3.80
CA ARG A 89 5.13 -11.41 -4.38
C ARG A 89 5.57 -10.21 -3.55
N HIS A 90 5.73 -10.38 -2.23
CA HIS A 90 6.22 -9.29 -1.37
C HIS A 90 7.71 -9.04 -1.59
N LEU A 91 8.52 -10.10 -1.77
CA LEU A 91 9.93 -9.97 -2.13
C LEU A 91 10.12 -9.41 -3.53
N GLU A 92 9.33 -9.85 -4.50
CA GLU A 92 9.34 -9.29 -5.86
C GLU A 92 9.01 -7.79 -5.84
N ALA A 93 7.98 -7.38 -5.10
CA ALA A 93 7.65 -5.97 -4.92
C ALA A 93 8.78 -5.19 -4.25
N ALA A 94 9.42 -5.75 -3.22
CA ALA A 94 10.56 -5.11 -2.55
C ALA A 94 11.76 -4.94 -3.49
N GLU A 95 12.05 -5.95 -4.31
CA GLU A 95 13.12 -5.91 -5.31
C GLU A 95 12.86 -4.84 -6.39
N ILE A 96 11.63 -4.75 -6.91
CA ILE A 96 11.21 -3.70 -7.85
C ILE A 96 11.40 -2.30 -7.24
N LEU A 97 11.14 -2.18 -5.95
CA LEU A 97 11.32 -0.95 -5.17
C LEU A 97 12.80 -0.68 -4.79
N GLY A 98 13.72 -1.58 -5.15
CA GLY A 98 15.16 -1.39 -5.02
C GLY A 98 15.81 -2.10 -3.82
N ALA A 99 15.09 -2.96 -3.10
CA ALA A 99 15.66 -3.77 -2.03
C ALA A 99 16.52 -4.93 -2.58
N ASP A 100 17.60 -5.28 -1.88
CA ASP A 100 18.36 -6.50 -2.18
C ASP A 100 17.74 -7.72 -1.48
N VAL A 101 17.07 -8.57 -2.25
CA VAL A 101 16.31 -9.72 -1.72
C VAL A 101 17.04 -11.06 -1.81
N ARG A 102 18.29 -11.09 -2.32
CA ARG A 102 19.01 -12.34 -2.68
C ARG A 102 19.19 -13.33 -1.52
N GLN A 103 19.25 -12.84 -0.28
CA GLN A 103 19.44 -13.66 0.92
C GLN A 103 18.30 -13.50 1.95
N VAL A 104 17.17 -12.95 1.52
CA VAL A 104 16.01 -12.75 2.41
C VAL A 104 15.22 -14.05 2.50
N LYS A 105 14.81 -14.42 3.73
CA LYS A 105 13.94 -15.58 3.95
C LYS A 105 12.50 -15.19 3.66
N MET A 106 11.70 -16.15 3.17
CA MET A 106 10.28 -15.92 2.88
C MET A 106 9.48 -15.36 4.08
N GLN A 107 9.81 -15.81 5.29
CA GLN A 107 9.20 -15.32 6.53
C GLN A 107 9.44 -13.82 6.80
N ASP A 108 10.52 -13.25 6.26
CA ASP A 108 10.92 -11.86 6.46
C ASP A 108 10.41 -10.94 5.33
N ALA A 109 9.71 -11.50 4.34
CA ALA A 109 9.26 -10.78 3.15
C ALA A 109 8.40 -9.54 3.45
N GLY A 110 7.49 -9.67 4.43
CA GLY A 110 6.65 -8.55 4.86
C GLY A 110 7.45 -7.42 5.48
N VAL A 111 8.42 -7.75 6.32
CA VAL A 111 9.30 -6.78 6.99
C VAL A 111 10.16 -6.06 5.96
N VAL A 112 10.77 -6.79 5.02
CA VAL A 112 11.61 -6.19 3.98
C VAL A 112 10.82 -5.24 3.09
N LEU A 113 9.61 -5.62 2.66
CA LEU A 113 8.76 -4.71 1.87
C LEU A 113 8.33 -3.50 2.71
N ALA A 114 7.92 -3.71 3.95
CA ALA A 114 7.51 -2.62 4.85
C ALA A 114 8.64 -1.62 5.12
N ASP A 115 9.87 -2.10 5.36
CA ASP A 115 11.04 -1.26 5.60
C ASP A 115 11.46 -0.49 4.34
N THR A 116 11.38 -1.15 3.18
CA THR A 116 11.61 -0.48 1.89
C THR A 116 10.63 0.68 1.70
N LEU A 117 9.36 0.47 2.01
CA LEU A 117 8.35 1.53 1.96
C LEU A 117 8.63 2.63 3.00
N ARG A 118 8.96 2.28 4.26
CA ARG A 118 9.32 3.29 5.29
C ARG A 118 10.47 4.18 4.84
N GLN A 119 11.48 3.60 4.19
CA GLN A 119 12.59 4.36 3.63
C GLN A 119 12.12 5.39 2.60
N PHE A 120 11.20 5.01 1.69
CA PHE A 120 10.59 5.96 0.76
C PHE A 120 9.81 7.06 1.48
N LEU A 121 9.02 6.72 2.50
CA LEU A 121 8.23 7.71 3.25
C LEU A 121 9.13 8.71 3.97
N PHE A 122 10.20 8.23 4.59
CA PHE A 122 11.22 9.07 5.20
C PHE A 122 11.89 9.99 4.18
N GLU A 123 12.34 9.46 3.04
CA GLU A 123 13.02 10.23 2.00
C GLU A 123 12.13 11.28 1.32
N LEU A 124 10.84 10.95 1.17
CA LEU A 124 9.81 11.85 0.63
C LEU A 124 9.30 12.85 1.68
N GLN A 125 9.76 12.75 2.93
CA GLN A 125 9.33 13.60 4.05
C GLN A 125 7.81 13.53 4.30
N VAL A 126 7.23 12.34 4.10
CA VAL A 126 5.86 12.04 4.51
C VAL A 126 5.81 11.99 6.03
N GLU A 127 4.71 12.39 6.66
CA GLU A 127 4.55 12.40 8.10
C GLU A 127 4.86 11.04 8.77
N ASP A 128 5.46 11.07 9.96
CA ASP A 128 5.89 9.88 10.71
C ASP A 128 4.72 9.15 11.38
N GLY A 129 3.85 8.57 10.54
CA GLY A 129 2.71 7.78 10.99
C GLY A 129 1.50 8.61 11.44
N LEU A 130 0.49 7.89 11.94
CA LEU A 130 -0.80 8.47 12.36
C LEU A 130 -0.66 9.48 13.50
N GLY A 131 0.33 9.29 14.38
CA GLY A 131 0.62 10.23 15.47
C GLY A 131 1.02 11.62 14.96
N ALA A 132 1.84 11.68 13.90
CA ALA A 132 2.31 12.92 13.31
C ALA A 132 1.19 13.73 12.63
N VAL A 133 0.10 13.08 12.22
CA VAL A 133 -1.08 13.74 11.63
C VAL A 133 -2.22 13.97 12.65
N GLY A 134 -1.97 13.72 13.94
CA GLY A 134 -2.84 14.15 15.03
C GLY A 134 -3.81 13.09 15.58
N TYR A 135 -3.60 11.81 15.26
CA TYR A 135 -4.28 10.70 15.95
C TYR A 135 -3.52 10.29 17.21
N SER A 136 -4.24 9.77 18.21
CA SER A 136 -3.65 9.09 19.35
C SER A 136 -4.08 7.63 19.40
N ARG A 137 -3.47 6.87 20.32
CA ARG A 137 -3.89 5.49 20.61
C ARG A 137 -5.33 5.40 21.09
N ASP A 138 -5.86 6.46 21.72
CA ASP A 138 -7.24 6.51 22.19
C ASP A 138 -8.24 6.54 21.02
N ASP A 139 -7.79 6.90 19.81
CA ASP A 139 -8.62 6.90 18.61
C ASP A 139 -8.72 5.50 17.97
N ILE A 140 -7.86 4.53 18.32
CA ILE A 140 -7.81 3.19 17.71
C ILE A 140 -9.18 2.49 17.77
N PRO A 141 -9.90 2.45 18.91
CA PRO A 141 -11.21 1.80 18.96
C PRO A 141 -12.22 2.40 17.97
N LEU A 142 -12.15 3.72 17.73
CA LEU A 142 -13.03 4.40 16.77
C LEU A 142 -12.62 4.10 15.33
N LEU A 143 -11.31 4.07 15.03
CA LEU A 143 -10.77 3.71 13.72
C LEU A 143 -11.15 2.28 13.34
N VAL A 144 -11.05 1.34 14.28
CA VAL A 144 -11.41 -0.07 14.09
C VAL A 144 -12.92 -0.23 13.90
N LYS A 145 -13.73 0.34 14.81
CA LYS A 145 -15.20 0.33 14.69
C LYS A 145 -15.66 0.92 13.38
N GLY A 146 -15.02 2.00 12.96
CA GLY A 146 -15.25 2.56 11.67
C GLY A 146 -14.90 1.56 10.57
N THR A 147 -13.75 0.89 10.63
CA THR A 147 -13.20 0.03 9.57
C THR A 147 -14.09 -1.18 9.23
N LEU A 148 -14.65 -1.84 10.25
CA LEU A 148 -15.39 -3.12 10.13
C LEU A 148 -16.55 -3.13 9.10
N PRO A 149 -17.45 -2.13 9.03
CA PRO A 149 -18.58 -2.14 8.10
C PRO A 149 -18.20 -1.97 6.62
N GLN A 150 -16.92 -1.72 6.29
CA GLN A 150 -16.46 -1.59 4.91
C GLN A 150 -16.28 -2.95 4.22
N GLU A 151 -17.31 -3.80 4.23
CA GLU A 151 -17.19 -5.18 3.77
C GLU A 151 -16.74 -5.34 2.31
N ARG A 152 -17.07 -4.37 1.43
CA ARG A 152 -16.60 -4.34 0.04
C ARG A 152 -15.07 -4.38 -0.03
N VAL A 153 -14.43 -3.78 0.96
CA VAL A 153 -12.99 -3.55 1.04
C VAL A 153 -12.39 -4.66 1.92
N THR A 154 -12.83 -4.79 3.16
CA THR A 154 -12.23 -5.74 4.11
C THR A 154 -12.26 -7.20 3.61
N LYS A 155 -13.27 -7.61 2.83
CA LYS A 155 -13.37 -8.97 2.25
C LYS A 155 -12.40 -9.26 1.09
N LEU A 156 -11.73 -8.26 0.53
CA LEU A 156 -10.72 -8.49 -0.53
C LEU A 156 -9.34 -8.82 0.04
N SER A 157 -9.14 -8.67 1.36
CA SER A 157 -7.89 -9.06 2.00
C SER A 157 -7.62 -10.55 1.76
N PRO A 158 -6.41 -10.94 1.31
CA PRO A 158 -6.07 -12.35 1.15
C PRO A 158 -5.96 -13.08 2.50
N ARG A 159 -5.94 -12.34 3.61
CA ARG A 159 -5.88 -12.84 4.99
C ARG A 159 -7.10 -12.36 5.78
N GLU A 160 -7.78 -13.28 6.46
CA GLU A 160 -8.84 -12.91 7.41
C GLU A 160 -8.26 -12.08 8.56
N HIS A 161 -9.05 -11.14 9.07
CA HIS A 161 -8.65 -10.23 10.14
C HIS A 161 -9.76 -10.13 11.18
N SER A 162 -9.35 -10.05 12.43
CA SER A 162 -10.18 -9.76 13.59
C SER A 162 -10.15 -8.27 13.94
N GLU A 163 -11.00 -7.86 14.88
CA GLU A 163 -10.94 -6.52 15.49
C GLU A 163 -9.57 -6.25 16.13
N GLU A 164 -8.98 -7.28 16.73
CA GLU A 164 -7.65 -7.23 17.35
C GLU A 164 -6.56 -7.03 16.29
N ASP A 165 -6.62 -7.74 15.16
CA ASP A 165 -5.67 -7.56 14.06
C ASP A 165 -5.72 -6.12 13.53
N LEU A 166 -6.93 -5.55 13.35
CA LEU A 166 -7.09 -4.16 12.92
C LEU A 166 -6.52 -3.18 13.96
N SER A 167 -6.73 -3.45 15.26
CA SER A 167 -6.18 -2.64 16.34
C SER A 167 -4.65 -2.62 16.29
N GLN A 168 -4.03 -3.78 16.10
CA GLN A 168 -2.58 -3.90 15.98
C GLN A 168 -2.04 -3.22 14.72
N LEU A 169 -2.76 -3.27 13.60
CA LEU A 169 -2.40 -2.55 12.38
C LEU A 169 -2.38 -1.03 12.60
N PHE A 170 -3.39 -0.48 13.28
CA PHE A 170 -3.42 0.96 13.60
C PHE A 170 -2.33 1.34 14.60
N GLU A 171 -2.10 0.53 15.64
CA GLU A 171 -1.03 0.74 16.61
C GLU A 171 0.35 0.75 15.93
N ALA A 172 0.61 -0.22 15.05
CA ALA A 172 1.85 -0.31 14.27
C ALA A 172 2.02 0.83 13.24
N SER A 173 0.93 1.55 12.94
CA SER A 173 0.92 2.70 12.04
C SER A 173 1.03 4.04 12.79
N MET A 174 1.06 4.05 14.13
CA MET A 174 1.18 5.28 14.92
C MET A 174 2.51 5.99 14.72
N LYS A 175 3.58 5.22 14.47
CA LYS A 175 4.94 5.70 14.22
C LYS A 175 5.63 4.80 13.20
N LEU A 176 6.31 5.40 12.22
CA LEU A 176 6.89 4.68 11.08
C LEU A 176 8.43 4.65 11.09
N TYR A 177 9.11 5.68 11.60
CA TYR A 177 10.58 5.76 11.59
C TYR A 177 11.20 6.54 12.77
#